data_AF-A0A8T4GSM5-F1
#
_entry.id   AF-A0A8T4GSM5-F1
#
_cell.length_a   1.000
_cell.length_b   1.000
_cell.length_c   1.000
_cell.angle_alpha   90.00
_cell.angle_beta   90.00
_cell.angle_gamma   90.00
#
_symmetry.space_group_name_H-M   'P 1'
#
loop_
_entity.id
_entity.type
_entity.pdbx_description
1 polymer ?
#
loop_
_entity_poly.entity_id
_entity_poly.type
_entity_poly.pdbx_seq_one_letter_code
_entity_poly.pdbx_strand_id
1 'polypeptide(L)'
;MNPPEIELTRPETHSRIVNIVTASLESEEIDYETEHWLDDESRVDIFYDGIVVEVKSSTGVIDDAKLRRYEAHEDVREVVLCMPEPHAERVETGDRRVLTVPRDKFTVLF
;
A
#
# COMPACT_ATOMS: atom_id res chain seq x y z
N MET A 1 9.45 -26.47 -10.66
CA MET A 1 10.23 -25.49 -9.89
C MET A 1 9.23 -24.58 -9.21
N ASN A 2 9.29 -24.47 -7.88
CA ASN A 2 8.51 -23.45 -7.20
C ASN A 2 9.08 -22.08 -7.61
N PRO A 3 8.25 -21.09 -7.97
CA PRO A 3 8.74 -19.75 -8.25
C PRO A 3 9.52 -19.25 -7.03
N PRO A 4 10.64 -18.53 -7.22
CA PRO A 4 11.41 -18.00 -6.11
C PRO A 4 10.50 -17.15 -5.21
N GLU A 5 10.58 -17.38 -3.90
CA GLU A 5 9.89 -16.55 -2.92
C GLU A 5 10.42 -15.11 -3.06
N ILE A 6 9.65 -14.26 -3.75
CA ILE A 6 9.83 -12.81 -3.72
C ILE A 6 9.91 -12.37 -2.27
N GLU A 7 11.09 -11.90 -1.87
CA GLU A 7 11.34 -11.31 -0.57
C GLU A 7 10.69 -9.92 -0.55
N LEU A 8 9.60 -9.84 0.19
CA LEU A 8 8.68 -8.71 0.29
C LEU A 8 9.28 -7.46 0.96
N THR A 9 10.57 -7.48 1.32
CA THR A 9 11.29 -6.35 1.95
C THR A 9 12.05 -5.47 0.96
N ARG A 10 12.02 -5.77 -0.34
CA ARG A 10 12.80 -5.03 -1.34
C ARG A 10 12.11 -3.71 -1.72
N PRO A 11 12.82 -2.57 -1.70
CA PRO A 11 12.30 -1.28 -2.17
C PRO A 11 11.67 -1.37 -3.58
N GLU A 12 12.23 -2.21 -4.45
CA GLU A 12 11.73 -2.47 -5.80
C GLU A 12 10.30 -3.05 -5.81
N THR A 13 9.93 -3.86 -4.81
CA THR A 13 8.57 -4.40 -4.67
C THR A 13 7.59 -3.32 -4.23
N HIS A 14 7.98 -2.47 -3.28
CA HIS A 14 7.15 -1.36 -2.81
C HIS A 14 6.81 -0.39 -3.95
N SER A 15 7.83 0.14 -4.65
CA SER A 15 7.60 1.06 -5.78
C SER A 15 6.75 0.43 -6.89
N ARG A 16 6.86 -0.88 -7.10
CA ARG A 16 6.03 -1.58 -8.09
C ARG A 16 4.58 -1.71 -7.66
N ILE A 17 4.28 -1.94 -6.37
CA ILE A 17 2.90 -1.91 -5.85
C ILE A 17 2.30 -0.53 -6.08
N VAL A 18 3.03 0.54 -5.72
CA VAL A 18 2.59 1.92 -5.94
C VAL A 18 2.22 2.13 -7.41
N ASN A 19 3.11 1.77 -8.34
CA ASN A 19 2.86 1.91 -9.79
C ASN A 19 1.65 1.12 -10.29
N ILE A 20 1.39 -0.08 -9.74
CA ILE A 20 0.22 -0.89 -10.11
C ILE A 20 -1.06 -0.21 -9.65
N VAL A 21 -1.08 0.30 -8.41
CA VAL A 21 -2.26 0.99 -7.84
C VAL A 21 -2.53 2.27 -8.61
N THR A 22 -1.49 3.09 -8.86
CA THR A 22 -1.64 4.36 -9.57
C THR A 22 -2.08 4.17 -11.01
N ALA A 23 -1.55 3.16 -11.73
CA ALA A 23 -2.01 2.82 -13.07
C ALA A 23 -3.49 2.40 -13.11
N SER A 24 -3.98 1.75 -12.04
CA SER A 24 -5.41 1.41 -11.90
C SER A 24 -6.25 2.68 -11.76
N LEU A 25 -5.84 3.61 -10.88
CA LEU A 25 -6.53 4.90 -10.69
C LEU A 25 -6.55 5.73 -11.97
N GLU A 26 -5.42 5.80 -12.67
CA GLU A 26 -5.29 6.42 -14.01
C GLU A 26 -6.28 5.84 -15.02
N SER A 27 -6.43 4.50 -15.04
CA SER A 27 -7.36 3.84 -15.97
C SER A 27 -8.83 4.15 -15.69
N GLU A 28 -9.13 4.57 -14.47
CA GLU A 28 -10.44 5.02 -14.01
C GLU A 28 -10.58 6.56 -14.05
N GLU A 29 -9.60 7.27 -14.61
CA GLU A 29 -9.55 8.74 -14.68
C GLU A 29 -9.63 9.42 -13.29
N ILE A 30 -9.08 8.76 -12.26
CA ILE A 30 -9.02 9.28 -10.89
C ILE A 30 -7.73 10.08 -10.69
N ASP A 31 -7.86 11.33 -10.27
CA ASP A 31 -6.74 12.18 -9.85
C ASP A 31 -6.16 11.71 -8.51
N TYR A 32 -4.84 11.56 -8.42
CA TYR A 32 -4.15 11.08 -7.23
C TYR A 32 -2.78 11.77 -7.04
N GLU A 33 -2.24 11.67 -5.83
CA GLU A 33 -0.91 12.15 -5.48
C GLU A 33 -0.08 11.01 -4.87
N THR A 34 1.17 10.85 -5.29
CA THR A 34 2.14 9.91 -4.70
C THR A 34 3.08 10.61 -3.73
N GLU A 35 3.50 9.90 -2.68
CA GLU A 35 4.38 10.45 -1.63
C GLU A 35 3.85 11.75 -1.00
N HIS A 36 2.53 11.86 -0.89
CA HIS A 36 1.81 13.02 -0.37
C HIS A 36 2.06 13.20 1.14
N TRP A 37 2.21 14.44 1.60
CA TRP A 37 2.41 14.77 3.00
C TRP A 37 1.13 15.33 3.60
N LEU A 38 0.56 14.63 4.59
CA LEU A 38 -0.57 15.12 5.36
C LEU A 38 -0.11 16.19 6.37
N ASP A 39 1.02 15.96 7.01
CA ASP A 39 1.68 16.86 7.95
C ASP A 39 3.20 16.65 7.92
N ASP A 40 3.95 17.39 8.73
CA ASP A 40 5.43 17.34 8.77
C ASP A 40 6.02 15.95 9.08
N GLU A 41 5.24 15.02 9.65
CA GLU A 41 5.68 13.68 10.06
C GLU A 41 4.92 12.55 9.36
N SER A 42 3.96 12.86 8.49
CA SER A 42 2.98 11.94 7.93
C SER A 42 2.99 11.94 6.41
N ARG A 43 3.97 11.25 5.83
CA ARG A 43 4.02 10.98 4.39
C ARG A 43 3.30 9.68 4.03
N VAL A 44 2.30 9.75 3.18
CA VAL A 44 1.51 8.60 2.68
C VAL A 44 1.99 8.17 1.29
N ASP A 45 1.76 6.91 0.93
CA ASP A 45 2.22 6.40 -0.37
C ASP A 45 1.37 6.93 -1.52
N ILE A 46 0.04 6.89 -1.37
CA ILE A 46 -0.92 7.43 -2.36
C ILE A 46 -2.07 8.12 -1.61
N PHE A 47 -2.47 9.29 -2.08
CA PHE A 47 -3.65 10.03 -1.62
C PHE A 47 -4.57 10.36 -2.79
N TYR A 48 -5.86 10.10 -2.66
CA TYR A 48 -6.87 10.52 -3.63
C TYR A 48 -8.22 10.69 -2.94
N ASP A 49 -8.93 11.79 -3.20
CA ASP A 49 -10.28 12.06 -2.65
C ASP A 49 -10.40 11.72 -1.14
N GLY A 50 -9.46 12.18 -0.30
CA GLY A 50 -9.47 11.89 1.14
C GLY A 50 -9.23 10.42 1.52
N ILE A 51 -8.82 9.57 0.60
CA ILE A 51 -8.44 8.17 0.83
C ILE A 51 -6.93 8.08 0.83
N VAL A 52 -6.39 7.55 1.91
CA VAL A 52 -4.97 7.17 2.02
C VAL A 52 -4.81 5.71 1.66
N VAL A 53 -3.95 5.40 0.69
CA VAL A 53 -3.50 4.03 0.44
C VAL A 53 -2.08 3.87 0.98
N GLU A 54 -1.94 3.05 2.02
CA GLU A 54 -0.65 2.70 2.60
C GLU A 54 -0.22 1.33 2.05
N VAL A 55 0.91 1.31 1.36
CA VAL A 55 1.48 0.13 0.71
C VAL A 55 2.36 -0.62 1.70
N LYS A 56 1.90 -1.80 2.10
CA LYS A 56 2.67 -2.73 2.93
C LYS A 56 3.35 -3.75 2.04
N SER A 57 4.59 -3.45 1.69
CA SER A 57 5.41 -4.36 0.89
C SER A 57 5.86 -5.58 1.67
N SER A 58 6.13 -5.48 2.99
CA SER A 58 6.78 -6.53 3.79
C SER A 58 5.90 -7.18 4.85
N THR A 59 6.30 -8.38 5.29
CA THR A 59 5.74 -9.13 6.42
C THR A 59 6.24 -8.49 7.72
N GLY A 60 5.69 -7.34 8.06
CA GLY A 60 6.12 -6.54 9.20
C GLY A 60 4.92 -5.87 9.83
N VAL A 61 4.97 -5.74 11.15
CA VAL A 61 3.93 -5.13 11.98
C VAL A 61 3.47 -3.82 11.36
N ILE A 62 2.15 -3.69 11.15
CA ILE A 62 1.54 -2.43 10.80
C ILE A 62 1.84 -1.43 11.92
N ASP A 63 2.43 -0.30 11.56
CA ASP A 63 2.61 0.81 12.49
C ASP A 63 1.24 1.46 12.75
N ASP A 64 0.52 0.92 13.74
CA ASP A 64 -0.80 1.43 14.12
C ASP A 64 -0.76 2.87 14.63
N ALA A 65 0.36 3.32 15.20
CA ALA A 65 0.48 4.71 15.62
C ALA A 65 0.52 5.64 14.40
N LYS A 66 1.28 5.24 13.36
CA LYS A 66 1.29 5.93 12.06
C LYS A 66 -0.11 5.96 11.44
N LEU A 67 -0.81 4.82 11.37
CA LEU A 67 -2.16 4.78 10.78
C LEU A 67 -3.19 5.60 11.55
N ARG A 68 -3.13 5.59 12.88
CA ARG A 68 -4.02 6.43 13.70
C ARG A 68 -3.80 7.93 13.48
N ARG A 69 -2.58 8.35 13.17
CA ARG A 69 -2.32 9.76 12.79
C ARG A 69 -3.01 10.11 11.47
N TYR A 70 -2.97 9.20 10.49
CA TYR A 70 -3.68 9.39 9.24
C TYR A 70 -5.19 9.47 9.46
N GLU A 71 -5.75 8.54 10.22
CA GLU A 71 -7.18 8.51 10.57
C GLU A 71 -7.65 9.74 11.35
N ALA A 72 -6.75 10.42 12.05
CA ALA A 72 -7.05 11.65 12.80
C ALA A 72 -6.92 12.93 11.96
N HIS A 73 -6.36 12.85 10.75
CA HIS A 73 -6.16 14.01 9.90
C HIS A 73 -7.48 14.47 9.26
N GLU A 74 -7.74 15.78 9.23
CA GLU A 74 -9.05 16.31 8.81
C GLU A 74 -9.39 16.04 7.34
N ASP A 75 -8.36 15.98 6.49
CA ASP A 75 -8.51 15.68 5.07
C ASP A 75 -8.68 14.18 4.77
N VAL A 76 -8.52 13.30 5.77
CA VAL A 76 -8.57 11.84 5.59
C VAL A 76 -9.93 11.30 6.03
N ARG A 77 -10.62 10.64 5.10
CA ARG A 77 -11.92 9.98 5.30
C ARG A 77 -11.76 8.47 5.47
N GLU A 78 -10.74 7.86 4.87
CA GLU A 78 -10.48 6.43 4.93
C GLU A 78 -8.98 6.13 4.80
N VAL A 79 -8.52 5.11 5.55
CA VAL A 79 -7.19 4.52 5.40
C VAL A 79 -7.32 3.09 4.90
N VAL A 80 -6.70 2.83 3.75
CA VAL A 80 -6.74 1.56 3.03
C VAL A 80 -5.34 0.96 3.01
N LEU A 81 -5.25 -0.33 3.29
CA LEU A 81 -4.00 -1.07 3.22
C LEU A 81 -3.89 -1.75 1.86
N CYS A 82 -2.78 -1.54 1.15
CA CYS A 82 -2.48 -2.28 -0.08
C CYS A 82 -1.35 -3.27 0.16
N MET A 83 -1.60 -4.55 -0.09
CA MET A 83 -0.64 -5.63 0.17
C MET A 83 -0.56 -6.65 -0.98
N PRO A 84 0.61 -7.23 -1.24
CA PRO A 84 0.75 -8.31 -2.22
C PRO A 84 0.20 -9.64 -1.69
N GLU A 85 -0.29 -10.49 -2.59
CA GLU A 85 -0.65 -11.88 -2.31
C GLU A 85 0.55 -12.85 -2.43
N PRO A 86 0.48 -14.04 -1.81
CA PRO A 86 -0.34 -14.31 -0.65
C PRO A 86 0.13 -13.42 0.50
N HIS A 87 -0.81 -12.93 1.30
CA HIS A 87 -0.46 -12.25 2.54
C HIS A 87 0.35 -13.22 3.39
N ALA A 88 1.48 -12.78 3.92
CA ALA A 88 2.03 -13.55 5.02
C ALA A 88 0.98 -13.57 6.13
N GLU A 89 0.72 -14.76 6.67
CA GLU A 89 -0.32 -15.10 7.64
C GLU A 89 -0.21 -14.34 8.99
N ARG A 90 0.55 -13.23 9.04
CA ARG A 90 1.00 -12.52 10.25
C ARG A 90 0.74 -11.01 10.24
N VAL A 91 0.00 -10.46 9.28
CA VAL A 91 -0.31 -9.01 9.29
C VAL A 91 -1.68 -8.80 9.95
N GLU A 92 -1.69 -8.22 11.15
CA GLU A 92 -2.92 -7.82 11.86
C GLU A 92 -3.44 -6.50 11.26
N THR A 93 -4.42 -6.59 10.37
CA THR A 93 -4.95 -5.44 9.62
C THR A 93 -5.99 -4.61 10.39
N GLY A 94 -6.48 -5.13 11.53
CA GLY A 94 -7.65 -4.59 12.21
C GLY A 94 -8.90 -4.61 11.31
N ASP A 95 -9.77 -3.61 11.47
CA ASP A 95 -11.02 -3.44 10.71
C ASP A 95 -10.83 -2.73 9.34
N ARG A 96 -9.59 -2.48 8.91
CA ARG A 96 -9.29 -1.68 7.72
C ARG A 96 -9.58 -2.44 6.44
N ARG A 97 -9.98 -1.69 5.40
CA ARG A 97 -10.11 -2.25 4.04
C ARG A 97 -8.72 -2.64 3.53
N VAL A 98 -8.63 -3.85 2.98
CA VAL A 98 -7.41 -4.38 2.37
C VAL A 98 -7.61 -4.53 0.87
N LEU A 99 -6.78 -3.85 0.08
CA LEU A 99 -6.61 -4.07 -1.35
C LEU A 99 -5.49 -5.09 -1.55
N THR A 100 -5.81 -6.20 -2.21
CA THR A 100 -4.84 -7.25 -2.49
C THR A 100 -4.38 -7.15 -3.94
N VAL A 101 -3.07 -7.27 -4.16
CA VAL A 101 -2.50 -7.33 -5.51
C VAL A 101 -1.96 -8.74 -5.74
N PRO A 102 -2.35 -9.45 -6.81
CA PRO A 102 -1.87 -10.80 -7.12
C PRO A 102 -0.34 -10.92 -7.19
N ARG A 103 0.23 -12.01 -6.64
CA ARG A 103 1.70 -12.21 -6.57
C ARG A 103 2.38 -12.14 -7.93
N ASP A 104 1.72 -12.68 -8.94
CA ASP A 104 2.22 -12.81 -10.31
C ASP A 104 2.50 -11.44 -10.94
N LYS A 105 1.76 -10.40 -10.57
CA LYS A 105 2.03 -9.00 -10.97
C LYS A 105 3.36 -8.45 -10.40
N PHE A 106 3.97 -9.15 -9.42
CA PHE A 106 5.26 -8.81 -8.81
C PHE A 106 6.46 -9.59 -9.35
N THR A 107 6.24 -10.70 -10.06
CA THR A 107 7.35 -11.58 -10.46
C THR A 107 8.14 -10.95 -11.61
N VAL A 108 9.42 -10.65 -11.36
CA VAL A 108 10.40 -10.46 -12.43
C VAL A 108 10.68 -11.85 -13.01
N LEU A 109 10.21 -12.11 -14.22
CA LEU A 109 10.64 -13.27 -14.99
C LEU A 109 12.09 -13.00 -15.40
N PHE A 110 13.04 -13.65 -14.73
CA PHE A 110 14.43 -13.75 -15.19
C PHE A 110 14.56 -14.84 -16.25
#